data_AF-A0AAE9Z9P6-F1
#
_entry.id   AF-A0AAE9Z9P6-F1
#
_cell.length_a   1.000
_cell.length_b   1.000
_cell.length_c   1.000
_cell.angle_alpha   90.00
_cell.angle_beta   90.00
_cell.angle_gamma   90.00
#
_symmetry.space_group_name_H-M   'P 1'
#
loop_
_entity.id
_entity.type
_entity.pdbx_description
1 polymer ?
#
loop_
_entity_poly.entity_id
_entity_poly.type
_entity_poly.pdbx_seq_one_letter_code
_entity_poly.pdbx_strand_id
1 'polypeptide(L)'
;MSKIKFLSQKLRSIAESAFDPRKYFFQLWTVRFAVISVLSIIALTIWGLEKEYTFQLCKTTVCYNDFVRDFKFQLGLLASLIPILAVCAAQHRSVISLEQIKVAEAQNTFANHFKHQEEFEKYIKGRDELAWIDDCNSLHRAIFTQSKQGDYTISFTYMNEVTNVFLRTFELIKDAANKGEKRQLLAKRIANNFSISSLSLRLPLKSMFFNFAQDEGYFSRGTKPDNIELEEVIEVLIDFSVLENAIFKAERQMEMVIRFYTDHTSEAIMAINVHQIGNIMRNYYNAVPGDE
;
A
#
# COMPACT_ATOMS: atom_id res chain seq x y z
N MET A 1 -19.71 16.36 19.64
CA MET A 1 -18.87 16.12 18.44
C MET A 1 -19.46 15.11 17.44
N SER A 2 -20.17 14.06 17.87
CA SER A 2 -20.77 13.03 16.96
C SER A 2 -21.85 13.56 15.98
N LYS A 3 -22.78 14.42 16.42
CA LYS A 3 -23.86 14.96 15.57
C LYS A 3 -23.38 15.78 14.36
N ILE A 4 -22.26 16.50 14.50
CA ILE A 4 -21.70 17.33 13.42
C ILE A 4 -21.10 16.44 12.32
N LYS A 5 -20.38 15.37 12.70
CA LYS A 5 -19.85 14.39 11.73
C LYS A 5 -20.98 13.70 10.97
N PHE A 6 -22.06 13.33 11.66
CA PHE A 6 -23.24 12.72 11.05
C PHE A 6 -23.93 13.64 10.03
N LEU A 7 -24.16 14.91 10.40
CA LEU A 7 -24.77 15.89 9.49
C LEU A 7 -23.88 16.16 8.27
N SER A 8 -22.57 16.31 8.48
CA SER A 8 -21.60 16.49 7.39
C SER A 8 -21.61 15.31 6.41
N GLN A 9 -21.62 14.07 6.93
CA GLN A 9 -21.67 12.86 6.11
C GLN A 9 -22.99 12.76 5.32
N LYS A 10 -24.11 13.13 5.94
CA LYS A 10 -25.43 13.14 5.28
C LYS A 10 -25.53 14.22 4.20
N LEU A 11 -24.98 15.40 4.44
CA LEU A 11 -24.93 16.47 3.43
C LEU A 11 -24.05 16.07 2.24
N ARG A 12 -22.92 15.41 2.52
CA ARG A 12 -22.03 14.90 1.49
C ARG A 12 -22.70 13.83 0.63
N SER A 13 -23.42 12.88 1.24
CA SER A 13 -24.12 11.85 0.47
C SER A 13 -25.24 12.42 -0.40
N ILE A 14 -25.96 13.44 0.10
CA ILE A 14 -26.96 14.15 -0.72
C ILE A 14 -26.28 14.86 -1.89
N ALA A 15 -25.17 15.56 -1.66
CA ALA A 15 -24.42 16.24 -2.73
C ALA A 15 -23.88 15.25 -3.77
N GLU A 16 -23.34 14.11 -3.35
CA GLU A 16 -22.87 13.03 -4.22
C GLU A 16 -24.03 12.44 -5.05
N SER A 17 -25.21 12.26 -4.44
CA SER A 17 -26.41 11.81 -5.17
C SER A 17 -26.97 12.85 -6.16
N ALA A 18 -26.73 14.14 -5.89
CA ALA A 18 -27.19 15.24 -6.72
C ALA A 18 -26.34 15.43 -7.98
N PHE A 19 -25.03 15.17 -7.89
CA PHE A 19 -24.06 15.35 -8.96
C PHE A 19 -23.39 14.02 -9.33
N ASP A 20 -24.15 13.11 -9.91
CA ASP A 20 -23.64 11.83 -10.39
C ASP A 20 -22.65 12.04 -11.55
N PRO A 21 -21.36 11.67 -11.43
CA PRO A 21 -20.35 11.86 -12.48
C PRO A 21 -20.62 11.02 -13.73
N ARG A 22 -21.49 10.00 -13.64
CA ARG A 22 -21.82 9.10 -14.76
C ARG A 22 -22.92 9.66 -15.66
N LYS A 23 -23.60 10.72 -15.22
CA LYS A 23 -24.69 11.36 -15.98
C LYS A 23 -24.20 12.63 -16.67
N TYR A 24 -24.76 12.90 -17.83
CA TYR A 24 -24.53 14.18 -18.52
C TYR A 24 -25.12 15.34 -17.69
N PHE A 25 -24.51 16.53 -17.79
CA PHE A 25 -24.88 17.71 -17.01
C PHE A 25 -26.40 18.01 -17.01
N PHE A 26 -27.05 18.01 -18.18
CA PHE A 26 -28.50 18.28 -18.30
C PHE A 26 -29.41 17.10 -17.89
N GLN A 27 -28.84 15.93 -17.59
CA GLN A 27 -29.57 14.80 -17.03
C GLN A 27 -29.64 14.83 -15.50
N LEU A 28 -28.87 15.71 -14.86
CA LEU A 28 -28.91 15.87 -13.41
C LEU A 28 -30.27 16.45 -12.98
N TRP A 29 -30.87 15.84 -11.96
CA TRP A 29 -32.17 16.27 -11.45
C TRP A 29 -32.11 17.70 -10.89
N THR A 30 -30.99 18.08 -10.27
CA THR A 30 -30.75 19.42 -9.72
C THR A 30 -30.77 20.49 -10.81
N VAL A 31 -30.13 20.21 -11.95
CA VAL A 31 -30.12 21.12 -13.11
C VAL A 31 -31.53 21.25 -13.69
N ARG A 32 -32.23 20.12 -13.88
CA ARG A 32 -33.62 20.13 -14.37
C ARG A 32 -34.54 20.89 -13.43
N PHE A 33 -34.41 20.68 -12.12
CA PHE A 33 -35.21 21.37 -11.12
C PHE A 33 -34.94 22.88 -11.13
N ALA A 34 -33.67 23.31 -11.24
CA ALA A 34 -33.33 24.74 -11.34
C ALA A 34 -33.91 25.40 -12.60
N VAL A 35 -33.83 24.72 -13.75
CA VAL A 35 -34.41 25.24 -15.00
C VAL A 35 -35.93 25.28 -14.92
N ILE A 36 -36.57 24.19 -14.49
CA ILE A 36 -38.03 24.10 -14.38
C ILE A 36 -38.57 25.11 -13.36
N SER A 37 -37.89 25.30 -12.22
CA SER A 37 -38.35 26.26 -11.21
C SER A 37 -38.31 27.70 -11.71
N VAL A 38 -37.23 28.13 -12.38
CA VAL A 38 -37.12 29.46 -12.97
C VAL A 38 -38.17 29.66 -14.07
N LEU A 39 -38.32 28.68 -14.98
CA LEU A 39 -39.32 28.75 -16.05
C LEU A 39 -40.75 28.78 -15.50
N SER A 40 -41.01 28.07 -14.40
CA SER A 40 -42.33 28.06 -13.74
C SER A 40 -42.66 29.42 -13.14
N ILE A 41 -41.69 30.09 -12.49
CA ILE A 41 -41.85 31.45 -11.95
C ILE A 41 -42.11 32.45 -13.10
N ILE A 42 -41.38 32.32 -14.21
CA ILE A 42 -41.61 33.16 -15.40
C ILE A 42 -43.03 32.93 -15.94
N ALA A 43 -43.46 31.68 -16.11
CA ALA A 43 -44.80 31.36 -16.60
C ALA A 43 -45.91 31.91 -15.68
N LEU A 44 -45.75 31.79 -14.36
CA LEU A 44 -46.70 32.34 -13.38
C LEU A 44 -46.78 33.87 -13.43
N THR A 45 -45.65 34.56 -13.62
CA THR A 45 -45.64 36.03 -13.71
C THR A 45 -46.27 36.50 -15.02
N ILE A 46 -46.05 35.81 -16.14
CA ILE A 46 -46.70 36.10 -17.42
C ILE A 46 -48.22 35.89 -17.33
N TRP A 47 -48.66 34.79 -16.72
CA TRP A 47 -50.08 34.51 -16.51
C TRP A 47 -50.76 35.59 -15.65
N GLY A 48 -50.04 36.14 -14.65
CA GLY A 48 -50.52 37.28 -13.87
C GLY A 48 -50.70 38.54 -14.71
N LEU A 49 -49.73 38.86 -15.57
CA LEU A 49 -49.78 40.04 -16.45
C LEU A 49 -50.92 39.96 -17.47
N GLU A 50 -51.21 38.77 -18.00
CA GLU A 50 -52.30 38.57 -18.97
C GLU A 50 -53.68 38.96 -18.43
N LYS A 51 -53.88 38.88 -17.10
CA LYS A 51 -55.15 39.28 -16.49
C LYS A 51 -55.35 40.79 -16.43
N GLU A 52 -54.27 41.56 -16.36
CA GLU A 52 -54.33 43.01 -16.21
C GLU A 52 -54.19 43.74 -17.56
N TYR A 53 -53.56 43.10 -18.55
CA TYR A 53 -53.22 43.73 -19.83
C TYR A 53 -53.72 42.92 -21.03
N THR A 54 -54.35 43.60 -22.00
CA THR A 54 -54.65 43.02 -23.31
C THR A 54 -53.45 43.20 -24.23
N PHE A 55 -52.66 42.15 -24.43
CA PHE A 55 -51.51 42.18 -25.34
C PHE A 55 -51.98 42.23 -26.80
N GLN A 56 -51.62 43.30 -27.51
CA GLN A 56 -51.82 43.42 -28.96
C GLN A 56 -50.47 43.40 -29.67
N LEU A 57 -50.42 42.72 -30.82
CA LEU A 57 -49.19 42.55 -31.57
C LEU A 57 -48.85 43.86 -32.29
N CYS A 58 -47.91 44.60 -31.74
CA CYS A 58 -47.51 45.92 -32.23
C CYS A 58 -46.05 45.91 -32.69
N LYS A 59 -45.77 46.50 -33.87
CA LYS A 59 -44.46 46.50 -34.53
C LYS A 59 -43.71 47.83 -34.44
N THR A 60 -44.18 48.77 -33.62
CA THR A 60 -43.54 50.08 -33.45
C THR A 60 -42.43 50.04 -32.41
N THR A 61 -41.49 50.99 -32.47
CA THR A 61 -40.40 51.12 -31.49
C THR A 61 -40.90 51.39 -30.07
N VAL A 62 -42.02 52.09 -29.92
CA VAL A 62 -42.68 52.34 -28.63
C VAL A 62 -43.10 51.02 -27.98
N CYS A 63 -43.76 50.15 -28.74
CA CYS A 63 -44.22 48.85 -28.26
C CYS A 63 -43.07 47.92 -27.86
N TYR A 64 -41.91 48.01 -28.53
CA TYR A 64 -40.71 47.28 -28.11
C TYR A 64 -40.18 47.77 -26.76
N ASN A 65 -40.15 49.08 -26.52
CA ASN A 65 -39.72 49.64 -25.25
C ASN A 65 -40.66 49.25 -24.10
N ASP A 66 -41.98 49.26 -24.36
CA ASP A 66 -42.97 48.78 -23.39
C ASP A 66 -42.79 47.29 -23.10
N PHE A 67 -42.58 46.45 -24.14
CA PHE A 67 -42.26 45.03 -23.94
C PHE A 67 -41.03 44.82 -23.06
N VAL A 68 -39.92 45.52 -23.33
CA VAL A 68 -38.70 45.40 -22.51
C VAL A 68 -38.95 45.89 -21.08
N ARG A 69 -39.73 46.96 -20.90
CA ARG A 69 -40.10 47.47 -19.57
C ARG A 69 -40.90 46.45 -18.79
N ASP A 70 -41.92 45.87 -19.41
CA ASP A 70 -42.89 45.01 -18.75
C ASP A 70 -42.31 43.60 -18.51
N PHE A 71 -41.42 43.11 -19.39
CA PHE A 71 -40.73 41.81 -19.26
C PHE A 71 -39.36 41.88 -18.58
N LYS A 72 -38.95 43.04 -18.06
CA LYS A 72 -37.62 43.24 -17.45
C LYS A 72 -37.32 42.23 -16.34
N PHE A 73 -38.32 41.91 -15.53
CA PHE A 73 -38.17 40.95 -14.42
C PHE A 73 -37.91 39.53 -14.94
N GLN A 74 -38.70 39.08 -15.92
CA GLN A 74 -38.61 37.76 -16.53
C GLN A 74 -37.27 37.59 -17.27
N LEU A 75 -36.83 38.63 -17.99
CA LEU A 75 -35.51 38.65 -18.63
C LEU A 75 -34.39 38.60 -17.59
N GLY A 76 -34.53 39.29 -16.45
CA GLY A 76 -33.60 39.21 -15.33
C GLY A 76 -33.51 37.80 -14.72
N LEU A 77 -34.66 37.12 -14.54
CA LEU A 77 -34.71 35.73 -14.09
C LEU A 77 -34.09 34.76 -15.10
N LEU A 78 -34.33 34.97 -16.40
CA LEU A 78 -33.71 34.17 -17.44
C LEU A 78 -32.20 34.38 -17.46
N ALA A 79 -31.73 35.61 -17.27
CA ALA A 79 -30.31 35.93 -17.17
C ALA A 79 -29.66 35.33 -15.92
N SER A 80 -30.37 35.26 -14.78
CA SER A 80 -29.86 34.65 -13.55
C SER A 80 -29.69 33.14 -13.65
N LEU A 81 -30.33 32.49 -14.63
CA LEU A 81 -30.11 31.08 -14.94
C LEU A 81 -28.65 30.81 -15.35
N ILE A 82 -27.99 31.77 -16.01
CA ILE A 82 -26.59 31.64 -16.46
C ILE A 82 -25.64 31.38 -15.27
N PRO A 83 -25.53 32.26 -14.26
CA PRO A 83 -24.64 32.02 -13.12
C PRO A 83 -25.06 30.78 -12.31
N ILE A 84 -26.36 30.48 -12.19
CA ILE A 84 -26.83 29.27 -11.49
C ILE A 84 -26.31 28.01 -12.19
N LEU A 85 -26.50 27.92 -13.52
CA LEU A 85 -26.03 26.80 -14.31
C LEU A 85 -24.51 26.73 -14.34
N ALA A 86 -23.81 27.87 -14.36
CA ALA A 86 -22.36 27.92 -14.30
C ALA A 86 -21.82 27.31 -13.00
N VAL A 87 -22.42 27.65 -11.84
CA VAL A 87 -22.05 27.06 -10.54
C VAL A 87 -22.33 25.56 -10.53
N CYS A 88 -23.50 25.11 -11.01
CA CYS A 88 -23.81 23.68 -11.11
C CYS A 88 -22.82 22.95 -12.03
N ALA A 89 -22.42 23.54 -13.16
CA ALA A 89 -21.49 22.94 -14.11
C ALA A 89 -20.07 22.85 -13.52
N ALA A 90 -19.63 23.89 -12.80
CA ALA A 90 -18.36 23.87 -12.09
C ALA A 90 -18.33 22.76 -11.03
N GLN A 91 -19.41 22.60 -10.27
CA GLN A 91 -19.53 21.54 -9.27
C GLN A 91 -19.52 20.14 -9.92
N HIS A 92 -20.27 19.94 -11.01
CA HIS A 92 -20.29 18.66 -11.75
C HIS A 92 -18.90 18.29 -12.28
N ARG A 93 -18.16 19.26 -12.84
CA ARG A 93 -16.76 19.05 -13.27
C ARG A 93 -15.85 18.66 -12.11
N SER A 94 -15.99 19.30 -10.94
CA SER A 94 -15.22 18.94 -9.75
C SER A 94 -15.45 17.49 -9.33
N VAL A 95 -16.72 17.02 -9.33
CA VAL A 95 -17.05 15.63 -9.00
C VAL A 95 -16.51 14.65 -10.06
N ILE A 96 -16.58 14.99 -11.34
CA ILE A 96 -15.96 14.19 -12.40
C ILE A 96 -14.46 14.06 -12.18
N SER A 97 -13.76 15.17 -11.94
CA SER A 97 -12.31 15.15 -11.72
C SER A 97 -11.93 14.32 -10.50
N LEU A 98 -12.69 14.40 -9.41
CA LEU A 98 -12.45 13.58 -8.22
C LEU A 98 -12.60 12.08 -8.52
N GLU A 99 -13.60 11.69 -9.29
CA GLU A 99 -13.78 10.28 -9.68
C GLU A 99 -12.67 9.81 -10.62
N GLN A 100 -12.25 10.65 -11.57
CA GLN A 100 -11.11 10.38 -12.44
C GLN A 100 -9.81 10.19 -11.64
N ILE A 101 -9.57 11.02 -10.62
CA ILE A 101 -8.42 10.88 -9.71
C ILE A 101 -8.48 9.53 -9.00
N LYS A 102 -9.62 9.13 -8.43
CA LYS A 102 -9.75 7.83 -7.76
C LYS A 102 -9.48 6.65 -8.70
N VAL A 103 -10.00 6.71 -9.93
CA VAL A 103 -9.74 5.67 -10.94
C VAL A 103 -8.26 5.64 -11.31
N ALA A 104 -7.64 6.81 -11.50
CA ALA A 104 -6.22 6.91 -11.79
C ALA A 104 -5.34 6.43 -10.63
N GLU A 105 -5.70 6.74 -9.38
CA GLU A 105 -5.04 6.24 -8.16
C GLU A 105 -5.12 4.71 -8.10
N ALA A 106 -6.29 4.12 -8.33
CA ALA A 106 -6.45 2.66 -8.35
C ALA A 106 -5.59 2.00 -9.45
N GLN A 107 -5.54 2.60 -10.65
CA GLN A 107 -4.67 2.12 -11.74
C GLN A 107 -3.19 2.27 -11.39
N ASN A 108 -2.80 3.38 -10.75
CA ASN A 108 -1.43 3.65 -10.33
C ASN A 108 -0.99 2.64 -9.27
N THR A 109 -1.81 2.40 -8.24
CA THR A 109 -1.56 1.38 -7.22
C THR A 109 -1.40 -0.01 -7.83
N PHE A 110 -2.26 -0.38 -8.77
CA PHE A 110 -2.16 -1.65 -9.48
C PHE A 110 -0.86 -1.75 -10.29
N ALA A 111 -0.55 -0.74 -11.12
CA ALA A 111 0.66 -0.73 -11.93
C ALA A 111 1.93 -0.78 -11.08
N ASN A 112 1.96 -0.03 -9.98
CA ASN A 112 3.09 -0.03 -9.06
C ASN A 112 3.27 -1.38 -8.35
N HIS A 113 2.18 -2.09 -8.00
CA HIS A 113 2.27 -3.42 -7.39
C HIS A 113 3.00 -4.41 -8.30
N PHE A 114 2.61 -4.50 -9.57
CA PHE A 114 3.25 -5.38 -10.53
C PHE A 114 4.68 -4.95 -10.85
N LYS A 115 4.93 -3.64 -10.98
CA LYS A 115 6.28 -3.13 -11.20
C LYS A 115 7.21 -3.46 -10.03
N HIS A 116 6.74 -3.28 -8.79
CA HIS A 116 7.53 -3.63 -7.60
C HIS A 116 7.81 -5.13 -7.53
N GLN A 117 6.83 -5.97 -7.88
CA GLN A 117 7.02 -7.42 -7.96
C GLN A 117 8.04 -7.82 -9.04
N GLU A 118 7.99 -7.19 -10.22
CA GLU A 118 8.94 -7.43 -11.32
C GLU A 118 10.36 -7.00 -10.93
N GLU A 119 10.53 -5.81 -10.35
CA GLU A 119 11.85 -5.34 -9.90
C GLU A 119 12.40 -6.19 -8.75
N PHE A 120 11.53 -6.66 -7.85
CA PHE A 120 11.92 -7.62 -6.81
C PHE A 120 12.41 -8.93 -7.43
N GLU A 121 11.68 -9.50 -8.39
CA GLU A 121 12.10 -10.73 -9.08
C GLU A 121 13.43 -10.56 -9.82
N LYS A 122 13.61 -9.44 -10.54
CA LYS A 122 14.89 -9.11 -11.19
C LYS A 122 16.04 -9.01 -10.18
N TYR A 123 15.80 -8.37 -9.04
CA TYR A 123 16.78 -8.22 -7.97
C TYR A 123 17.21 -9.58 -7.40
N ILE A 124 16.25 -10.48 -7.13
CA ILE A 124 16.54 -11.83 -6.63
C ILE A 124 17.29 -12.65 -7.68
N LYS A 125 16.82 -12.67 -8.93
CA LYS A 125 17.44 -13.45 -10.02
C LYS A 125 18.80 -12.93 -10.48
N GLY A 126 19.10 -11.66 -10.23
CA GLY A 126 20.38 -11.04 -10.56
C GLY A 126 21.50 -11.36 -9.57
N ARG A 127 21.25 -12.16 -8.54
CA ARG A 127 22.18 -12.47 -7.46
C ARG A 127 22.36 -13.97 -7.30
N ASP A 128 23.56 -14.47 -7.58
CA ASP A 128 23.90 -15.89 -7.43
C ASP A 128 23.68 -16.37 -5.99
N GLU A 129 23.93 -15.51 -5.00
CA GLU A 129 23.71 -15.81 -3.59
C GLU A 129 22.24 -16.02 -3.22
N LEU A 130 21.30 -15.65 -4.10
CA LEU A 130 19.85 -15.79 -3.96
C LEU A 130 19.24 -16.78 -4.96
N ALA A 131 20.06 -17.48 -5.76
CA ALA A 131 19.62 -18.39 -6.82
C ALA A 131 18.77 -19.57 -6.34
N TRP A 132 18.72 -19.80 -5.03
CA TRP A 132 17.92 -20.82 -4.37
C TRP A 132 16.46 -20.41 -4.12
N ILE A 133 16.09 -19.15 -4.38
CA ILE A 133 14.71 -18.68 -4.25
C ILE A 133 13.95 -19.01 -5.55
N ASP A 134 13.28 -20.16 -5.56
CA ASP A 134 12.49 -20.59 -6.73
C ASP A 134 11.19 -19.80 -6.91
N ASP A 135 10.47 -19.50 -5.82
CA ASP A 135 9.19 -18.79 -5.84
C ASP A 135 9.30 -17.37 -5.29
N CYS A 136 9.81 -16.47 -6.14
CA CYS A 136 9.90 -15.03 -5.87
C CYS A 136 8.54 -14.41 -5.53
N ASN A 137 7.44 -14.93 -6.09
CA ASN A 137 6.10 -14.36 -5.90
C ASN A 137 5.52 -14.67 -4.52
N SER A 138 5.76 -15.87 -4.00
CA SER A 138 5.36 -16.21 -2.64
C SER A 138 6.22 -15.49 -1.59
N LEU A 139 7.53 -15.37 -1.85
CA LEU A 139 8.41 -14.59 -0.98
C LEU A 139 8.00 -13.11 -0.96
N HIS A 140 7.75 -12.50 -2.12
CA HIS A 140 7.27 -11.12 -2.22
C HIS A 140 5.99 -10.89 -1.43
N ARG A 141 5.01 -11.79 -1.55
CA ARG A 141 3.74 -11.71 -0.81
C ARG A 141 3.93 -11.85 0.71
N ALA A 142 4.90 -12.65 1.14
CA ALA A 142 5.22 -12.81 2.56
C ALA A 142 5.89 -11.56 3.14
N ILE A 143 6.83 -10.96 2.40
CA ILE A 143 7.56 -9.77 2.83
C ILE A 143 6.67 -8.51 2.75
N PHE A 144 5.93 -8.34 1.65
CA PHE A 144 5.16 -7.14 1.30
C PHE A 144 3.65 -7.39 1.30
N THR A 145 3.14 -7.78 2.47
CA THR A 145 1.72 -8.16 2.65
C THR A 145 0.71 -7.08 2.22
N GLN A 146 1.09 -5.79 2.27
CA GLN A 146 0.23 -4.65 1.92
C GLN A 146 0.56 -4.00 0.57
N SER A 147 1.40 -4.64 -0.27
CA SER A 147 1.81 -4.07 -1.56
C SER A 147 0.65 -3.82 -2.52
N LYS A 148 -0.45 -4.58 -2.41
CA LYS A 148 -1.67 -4.37 -3.21
C LYS A 148 -2.41 -3.09 -2.86
N GLN A 149 -2.18 -2.56 -1.67
CA GLN A 149 -2.71 -1.29 -1.19
C GLN A 149 -1.77 -0.11 -1.50
N GLY A 150 -0.63 -0.38 -2.16
CA GLY A 150 0.41 0.61 -2.45
C GLY A 150 1.39 0.83 -1.30
N ASP A 151 1.34 -0.01 -0.25
CA ASP A 151 2.29 0.01 0.85
C ASP A 151 3.37 -1.06 0.62
N TYR A 152 4.56 -0.59 0.26
CA TYR A 152 5.73 -1.41 -0.01
C TYR A 152 6.66 -1.57 1.20
N THR A 153 6.18 -1.26 2.41
CA THR A 153 6.93 -1.52 3.63
C THR A 153 6.98 -3.02 3.95
N ILE A 154 8.07 -3.47 4.56
CA ILE A 154 8.21 -4.84 5.02
C ILE A 154 7.25 -5.07 6.20
N SER A 155 6.50 -6.17 6.15
CA SER A 155 5.59 -6.55 7.23
C SER A 155 6.33 -6.68 8.57
N PHE A 156 5.86 -5.95 9.59
CA PHE A 156 6.37 -6.08 10.96
C PHE A 156 6.27 -7.51 11.48
N THR A 157 5.20 -8.23 11.10
CA THR A 157 5.03 -9.64 11.41
C THR A 157 6.15 -10.48 10.81
N TYR A 158 6.48 -10.26 9.54
CA TYR A 158 7.59 -10.96 8.88
C TYR A 158 8.93 -10.66 9.56
N MET A 159 9.21 -9.38 9.85
CA MET A 159 10.44 -8.98 10.56
C MET A 159 10.56 -9.63 11.94
N ASN A 160 9.46 -9.68 12.71
CA ASN A 160 9.47 -10.33 14.02
C ASN A 160 9.64 -11.85 13.90
N GLU A 161 9.02 -12.49 12.91
CA GLU A 161 9.20 -13.92 12.68
C GLU A 161 10.65 -14.25 12.35
N VAL A 162 11.26 -13.51 11.41
CA VAL A 162 12.69 -13.64 11.09
C VAL A 162 13.54 -13.44 12.35
N THR A 163 13.32 -12.35 13.07
CA THR A 163 14.07 -12.01 14.30
C THR A 163 13.95 -13.10 15.36
N ASN A 164 12.75 -13.61 15.61
CA ASN A 164 12.50 -14.67 16.60
C ASN A 164 13.17 -15.98 16.21
N VAL A 165 13.18 -16.32 14.92
CA VAL A 165 13.87 -17.51 14.41
C VAL A 165 15.38 -17.40 14.64
N PHE A 166 15.96 -16.24 14.33
CA PHE A 166 17.37 -15.97 14.60
C PHE A 166 17.71 -16.06 16.09
N LEU A 167 16.95 -15.35 16.95
CA LEU A 167 17.18 -15.33 18.39
C LEU A 167 17.07 -16.73 19.01
N ARG A 168 16.04 -17.51 18.68
CA ARG A 168 15.90 -18.88 19.18
C ARG A 168 17.02 -19.80 18.70
N THR A 169 17.44 -19.65 17.45
CA THR A 169 18.55 -20.44 16.91
C THR A 169 19.83 -20.13 17.68
N PHE A 170 20.09 -18.85 17.95
CA PHE A 170 21.22 -18.40 18.75
C PHE A 170 21.18 -18.95 20.19
N GLU A 171 20.02 -18.90 20.84
CA GLU A 171 19.83 -19.47 22.19
C GLU A 171 20.09 -20.97 22.22
N LEU A 172 19.61 -21.72 21.22
CA LEU A 172 19.84 -23.17 21.11
C LEU A 172 21.34 -23.50 20.95
N ILE A 173 22.04 -22.73 20.13
CA ILE A 173 23.49 -22.87 19.92
C ILE A 173 24.25 -22.61 21.22
N LYS A 174 23.93 -21.52 21.92
CA LYS A 174 24.55 -21.15 23.19
C LYS A 174 24.32 -22.21 24.28
N ASP A 175 23.08 -22.71 24.40
CA ASP A 175 22.74 -23.74 25.37
C ASP A 175 23.50 -25.05 25.12
N ALA A 176 23.64 -25.45 23.85
CA ALA A 176 24.37 -26.66 23.49
C ALA A 176 25.89 -26.53 23.69
N ALA A 177 26.49 -25.37 23.42
CA ALA A 177 27.88 -25.07 23.76
C ALA A 177 28.14 -25.26 25.25
N ASN A 178 27.32 -24.64 26.10
CA ASN A 178 27.46 -24.72 27.55
C ASN A 178 27.30 -26.14 28.11
N LYS A 179 26.50 -26.98 27.44
CA LYS A 179 26.21 -28.36 27.86
C LYS A 179 27.20 -29.39 27.31
N GLY A 180 28.13 -29.00 26.42
CA GLY A 180 28.95 -29.96 25.67
C GLY A 180 28.11 -30.96 24.87
N GLU A 181 26.94 -30.50 24.38
CA GLU A 181 25.97 -31.37 23.73
C GLU A 181 26.52 -31.91 22.40
N LYS A 182 26.23 -33.18 22.08
CA LYS A 182 26.67 -33.79 20.82
C LYS A 182 26.06 -33.04 19.63
N ARG A 183 26.89 -32.71 18.63
CA ARG A 183 26.54 -31.92 17.43
C ARG A 183 25.24 -32.38 16.75
N GLN A 184 25.06 -33.69 16.59
CA GLN A 184 23.85 -34.29 15.99
C GLN A 184 22.55 -33.91 16.69
N LEU A 185 22.58 -33.82 18.03
CA LEU A 185 21.39 -33.52 18.81
C LEU A 185 21.03 -32.03 18.73
N LEU A 186 22.06 -31.16 18.67
CA LEU A 186 21.89 -29.73 18.41
C LEU A 186 21.35 -29.48 16.99
N ALA A 187 21.91 -30.15 15.97
CA ALA A 187 21.45 -30.02 14.59
C ALA A 187 19.95 -30.33 14.45
N LYS A 188 19.52 -31.42 15.09
CA LYS A 188 18.10 -31.82 15.14
C LYS A 188 17.21 -30.80 15.84
N ARG A 189 17.66 -30.19 16.94
CA ARG A 189 16.90 -29.14 17.65
C ARG A 189 16.74 -27.89 16.80
N ILE A 190 17.82 -27.47 16.14
CA ILE A 190 17.81 -26.30 15.26
C ILE A 190 16.89 -26.58 14.05
N ALA A 191 17.01 -27.74 13.41
CA ALA A 191 16.15 -28.16 12.30
C ALA A 191 14.67 -28.18 12.70
N ASN A 192 14.36 -28.63 13.92
CA ASN A 192 13.01 -28.60 14.47
C ASN A 192 12.51 -27.17 14.73
N ASN A 193 13.36 -26.26 15.22
CA ASN A 193 12.99 -24.86 15.41
C ASN A 193 12.66 -24.18 14.07
N PHE A 194 13.45 -24.44 13.03
CA PHE A 194 13.17 -24.00 11.66
C PHE A 194 11.95 -24.69 11.04
N SER A 195 11.59 -25.87 11.55
CA SER A 195 10.39 -26.59 11.11
C SER A 195 9.09 -26.04 11.69
N ILE A 196 9.18 -25.34 12.82
CA ILE A 196 8.05 -24.75 13.54
C ILE A 196 7.77 -23.32 13.05
N SER A 197 8.77 -22.63 12.48
CA SER A 197 8.56 -21.32 11.86
C SER A 197 7.72 -21.43 10.58
N SER A 198 6.99 -20.36 10.26
CA SER A 198 6.03 -20.30 9.15
C SER A 198 6.65 -20.81 7.83
N LEU A 199 5.85 -21.47 6.99
CA LEU A 199 6.29 -22.06 5.71
C LEU A 199 7.02 -21.03 4.81
N SER A 200 6.69 -19.75 4.96
CA SER A 200 7.33 -18.61 4.28
C SER A 200 8.80 -18.39 4.63
N LEU A 201 9.26 -18.86 5.80
CA LEU A 201 10.64 -18.74 6.26
C LEU A 201 11.47 -20.01 6.06
N ARG A 202 10.82 -21.17 5.91
CA ARG A 202 11.49 -22.48 5.78
C ARG A 202 12.39 -22.56 4.55
N LEU A 203 11.86 -22.16 3.40
CA LEU A 203 12.59 -22.13 2.13
C LEU A 203 13.76 -21.13 2.20
N PRO A 204 13.52 -19.90 2.70
CA PRO A 204 14.45 -18.97 3.33
C PRO A 204 15.87 -19.42 3.68
N LEU A 205 15.82 -20.26 4.71
CA LEU A 205 16.91 -20.48 5.63
C LEU A 205 17.66 -21.76 5.29
N LYS A 206 16.96 -22.82 4.86
CA LYS A 206 17.60 -24.08 4.46
C LYS A 206 18.66 -23.85 3.39
N SER A 207 18.28 -23.12 2.35
CA SER A 207 19.14 -22.73 1.24
C SER A 207 20.27 -21.79 1.63
N MET A 208 20.01 -20.81 2.51
CA MET A 208 21.01 -19.88 3.03
C MET A 208 22.12 -20.64 3.77
N PHE A 209 21.74 -21.54 4.67
CA PHE A 209 22.66 -22.41 5.39
C PHE A 209 23.39 -23.37 4.44
N PHE A 210 22.69 -23.90 3.44
CA PHE A 210 23.28 -24.81 2.46
C PHE A 210 24.38 -24.12 1.62
N ASN A 211 24.10 -22.94 1.08
CA ASN A 211 25.07 -22.18 0.29
C ASN A 211 26.25 -21.73 1.13
N PHE A 212 26.02 -21.38 2.39
CA PHE A 212 27.11 -21.08 3.30
C PHE A 212 28.01 -22.31 3.51
N ALA A 213 27.45 -23.48 3.78
CA ALA A 213 28.22 -24.71 3.90
C ALA A 213 28.95 -25.07 2.60
N GLN A 214 28.38 -24.77 1.43
CA GLN A 214 29.00 -24.95 0.13
C GLN A 214 30.18 -23.99 -0.11
N ASP A 215 30.06 -22.72 0.30
CA ASP A 215 31.11 -21.70 0.23
C ASP A 215 32.33 -22.09 1.09
N GLU A 216 32.08 -22.66 2.26
CA GLU A 216 33.12 -23.16 3.18
C GLU A 216 33.69 -24.53 2.76
N GLY A 217 33.23 -25.07 1.63
CA GLY A 217 33.77 -26.28 1.02
C GLY A 217 33.24 -27.61 1.59
N TYR A 218 32.21 -27.56 2.45
CA TYR A 218 31.59 -28.77 3.00
C TYR A 218 30.72 -29.50 1.99
N PHE A 219 30.17 -28.79 1.01
CA PHE A 219 29.43 -29.39 -0.10
C PHE A 219 30.07 -29.02 -1.45
N SER A 220 30.01 -29.93 -2.41
CA SER A 220 30.50 -29.68 -3.77
C SER A 220 29.63 -28.64 -4.49
N ARG A 221 30.21 -27.79 -5.34
CA ARG A 221 29.51 -26.73 -6.11
C ARG A 221 28.35 -27.20 -7.02
N GLY A 222 28.17 -28.51 -7.22
CA GLY A 222 27.07 -29.09 -7.99
C GLY A 222 25.93 -29.68 -7.14
N THR A 223 26.07 -29.70 -5.82
CA THR A 223 25.06 -30.30 -4.94
C THR A 223 23.87 -29.35 -4.78
N LYS A 224 22.65 -29.85 -4.95
CA LYS A 224 21.42 -29.06 -4.79
C LYS A 224 20.89 -29.14 -3.35
N PRO A 225 20.35 -28.04 -2.80
CA PRO A 225 19.84 -28.00 -1.42
C PRO A 225 18.67 -28.98 -1.16
N ASP A 226 17.91 -29.33 -2.20
CA ASP A 226 16.80 -30.27 -2.08
C ASP A 226 17.23 -31.70 -1.80
N ASN A 227 18.48 -32.05 -2.13
CA ASN A 227 19.01 -33.40 -1.98
C ASN A 227 19.62 -33.66 -0.60
N ILE A 228 19.67 -32.65 0.27
CA ILE A 228 20.31 -32.73 1.58
C ILE A 228 19.28 -32.36 2.64
N GLU A 229 19.18 -33.18 3.68
CA GLU A 229 18.31 -32.90 4.82
C GLU A 229 18.82 -31.68 5.58
N LEU A 230 17.91 -30.84 6.08
CA LEU A 230 18.29 -29.64 6.83
C LEU A 230 19.19 -29.98 8.04
N GLU A 231 18.99 -31.16 8.62
CA GLU A 231 19.80 -31.69 9.73
C GLU A 231 21.27 -31.89 9.34
N GLU A 232 21.56 -32.41 8.14
CA GLU A 232 22.94 -32.59 7.65
C GLU A 232 23.63 -31.25 7.39
N VAL A 233 22.90 -30.27 6.83
CA VAL A 233 23.44 -28.91 6.62
C VAL A 233 23.80 -28.28 7.96
N ILE A 234 22.93 -28.41 8.96
CA ILE A 234 23.19 -27.83 10.27
C ILE A 234 24.33 -28.57 10.99
N GLU A 235 24.42 -29.89 10.87
CA GLU A 235 25.48 -30.68 11.52
C GLU A 235 26.88 -30.24 11.08
N VAL A 236 27.01 -29.91 9.80
CA VAL A 236 28.21 -29.32 9.19
C VAL A 236 28.51 -27.93 9.74
N LEU A 237 27.48 -27.11 9.94
CA LEU A 237 27.61 -25.72 10.40
C LEU A 237 27.89 -25.59 11.91
N ILE A 238 27.81 -26.67 12.69
CA ILE A 238 28.04 -26.65 14.14
C ILE A 238 29.52 -26.48 14.52
N ASP A 239 30.46 -26.43 13.57
CA ASP A 239 31.76 -25.87 13.90
C ASP A 239 31.60 -24.40 14.32
N PHE A 240 31.93 -24.08 15.57
CA PHE A 240 31.58 -22.81 16.19
C PHE A 240 32.11 -21.60 15.42
N SER A 241 33.31 -21.73 14.83
CA SER A 241 33.92 -20.71 13.96
C SER A 241 33.17 -20.48 12.65
N VAL A 242 32.57 -21.55 12.10
CA VAL A 242 31.80 -21.57 10.85
C VAL A 242 30.42 -20.98 11.11
N LEU A 243 29.84 -21.28 12.27
CA LEU A 243 28.57 -20.74 12.71
C LEU A 243 28.65 -19.25 13.05
N GLU A 244 29.73 -18.81 13.71
CA GLU A 244 30.00 -17.39 13.94
C GLU A 244 30.14 -16.63 12.61
N ASN A 245 30.90 -17.18 11.66
CA ASN A 245 31.00 -16.60 10.32
C ASN A 245 29.64 -16.61 9.58
N ALA A 246 28.83 -17.66 9.74
CA ALA A 246 27.49 -17.75 9.16
C ALA A 246 26.55 -16.69 9.74
N ILE A 247 26.57 -16.51 11.06
CA ILE A 247 25.79 -15.51 11.77
C ILE A 247 26.24 -14.11 11.36
N PHE A 248 27.54 -13.85 11.29
CA PHE A 248 28.08 -12.56 10.85
C PHE A 248 27.73 -12.25 9.39
N LYS A 249 27.78 -13.24 8.50
CA LYS A 249 27.38 -13.10 7.08
C LYS A 249 25.86 -12.90 6.96
N ALA A 250 25.07 -13.56 7.81
CA ALA A 250 23.63 -13.38 7.90
C ALA A 250 23.25 -11.97 8.40
N GLU A 251 23.90 -11.49 9.46
CA GLU A 251 23.78 -10.10 9.93
C GLU A 251 24.10 -9.11 8.82
N ARG A 252 25.21 -9.32 8.08
CA ARG A 252 25.57 -8.44 6.96
C ARG A 252 24.58 -8.48 5.81
N GLN A 253 24.05 -9.66 5.46
CA GLN A 253 23.03 -9.77 4.42
C GLN A 253 21.73 -9.09 4.85
N MET A 254 21.35 -9.25 6.12
CA MET A 254 20.18 -8.60 6.69
C MET A 254 20.37 -7.08 6.74
N GLU A 255 21.55 -6.58 7.16
CA GLU A 255 21.92 -5.17 7.05
C GLU A 255 21.89 -4.66 5.61
N MET A 256 22.34 -5.45 4.62
CA MET A 256 22.30 -5.05 3.21
C MET A 256 20.88 -4.92 2.68
N VAL A 257 20.02 -5.90 3.01
CA VAL A 257 18.60 -5.87 2.68
C VAL A 257 17.96 -4.64 3.34
N ILE A 258 18.24 -4.42 4.63
CA ILE A 258 17.76 -3.24 5.37
C ILE A 258 18.25 -1.93 4.72
N ARG A 259 19.54 -1.83 4.36
CA ARG A 259 20.13 -0.63 3.72
C ARG A 259 19.51 -0.32 2.37
N PHE A 260 19.34 -1.35 1.54
CA PHE A 260 18.66 -1.24 0.26
C PHE A 260 17.26 -0.63 0.43
N TYR A 261 16.53 -1.02 1.49
CA TYR A 261 15.19 -0.50 1.75
C TYR A 261 15.18 0.87 2.46
N THR A 262 16.14 1.19 3.34
CA THR A 262 16.26 2.54 3.91
C THR A 262 16.64 3.59 2.86
N ASP A 263 17.40 3.21 1.82
CA ASP A 263 17.73 4.12 0.72
C ASP A 263 16.52 4.38 -0.22
N HIS A 264 15.45 3.58 -0.12
CA HIS A 264 14.29 3.63 -1.02
C HIS A 264 12.93 3.84 -0.31
N THR A 265 12.89 3.98 1.02
CA THR A 265 11.66 4.25 1.81
C THR A 265 11.92 5.19 2.99
N SER A 266 10.90 5.94 3.46
CA SER A 266 11.09 7.03 4.44
C SER A 266 11.73 6.58 5.77
N GLU A 267 12.81 7.27 6.14
CA GLU A 267 13.91 6.86 7.03
C GLU A 267 13.58 6.52 8.50
N ALA A 268 12.41 6.88 9.04
CA ALA A 268 12.24 6.99 10.49
C ALA A 268 11.85 5.70 11.24
N ILE A 269 11.05 4.81 10.63
CA ILE A 269 10.44 3.68 11.36
C ILE A 269 11.33 2.43 11.32
N MET A 270 12.09 2.21 10.24
CA MET A 270 13.03 1.09 10.15
C MET A 270 14.28 1.28 11.01
N ALA A 271 14.80 2.51 11.11
CA ALA A 271 16.00 2.80 11.89
C ALA A 271 15.88 2.41 13.38
N ILE A 272 14.68 2.53 13.95
CA ILE A 272 14.41 2.23 15.37
C ILE A 272 14.49 0.73 15.66
N ASN A 273 13.88 -0.12 14.82
CA ASN A 273 13.91 -1.58 15.01
C ASN A 273 15.30 -2.16 14.75
N VAL A 274 16.03 -1.60 13.79
CA VAL A 274 17.38 -2.06 13.43
C VAL A 274 18.39 -1.71 14.51
N HIS A 275 18.32 -0.49 15.05
CA HIS A 275 19.17 -0.10 16.17
C HIS A 275 18.87 -0.93 17.43
N GLN A 276 17.60 -1.25 17.68
CA GLN A 276 17.22 -2.14 18.79
C GLN A 276 17.73 -3.56 18.59
N ILE A 277 17.58 -4.15 17.40
CA ILE A 277 18.09 -5.50 17.11
C ILE A 277 19.62 -5.53 17.21
N GLY A 278 20.32 -4.57 16.60
CA GLY A 278 21.78 -4.46 16.69
C GLY A 278 22.27 -4.25 18.13
N ASN A 279 21.57 -3.46 18.94
CA ASN A 279 21.91 -3.27 20.36
C ASN A 279 21.62 -4.53 21.18
N ILE A 280 20.52 -5.25 20.90
CA ILE A 280 20.23 -6.53 21.55
C ILE A 280 21.34 -7.52 21.25
N MET A 281 21.73 -7.70 19.99
CA MET A 281 22.80 -8.63 19.61
C MET A 281 24.16 -8.23 20.21
N ARG A 282 24.52 -6.93 20.17
CA ARG A 282 25.78 -6.42 20.73
C ARG A 282 25.86 -6.51 22.25
N ASN A 283 24.77 -6.21 22.96
CA ASN A 283 24.71 -6.38 24.41
C ASN A 283 24.78 -7.86 24.81
N TYR A 284 24.24 -8.75 23.97
CA TYR A 284 24.31 -10.19 24.18
C TYR A 284 25.72 -10.75 23.95
N TYR A 285 26.43 -10.24 22.93
CA TYR A 285 27.84 -10.60 22.65
C TYR A 285 28.76 -10.26 23.82
N ASN A 286 28.62 -9.05 24.37
CA ASN A 286 29.42 -8.60 25.52
C ASN A 286 29.11 -9.37 26.83
N ALA A 287 28.03 -10.16 26.86
CA ALA A 287 27.63 -10.95 28.02
C ALA A 287 28.09 -12.43 27.96
N VAL A 288 28.74 -12.85 26.86
CA VAL A 288 29.41 -14.15 26.79
C VAL A 288 30.81 -13.98 27.39
N PRO A 289 31.16 -14.68 28.48
CA PRO A 289 32.52 -14.62 29.01
C PRO A 289 33.47 -15.15 27.94
N GLY A 290 34.40 -14.32 27.49
CA GLY A 290 35.49 -14.77 26.64
C GLY A 290 36.33 -15.77 27.44
N ASP A 291 36.55 -16.95 26.86
CA ASP A 291 37.55 -17.87 27.37
C ASP A 291 38.93 -17.20 27.27
N GLU A 292 39.50 -16.84 28.41
CA GLU A 292 40.96 -16.68 28.57
C GLU A 292 41.64 -18.06 28.60
#